data_AF-A0A7C0WD46-F1
#
_entry.id   AF-A0A7C0WD46-F1
#
_cell.length_a   1.000
_cell.length_b   1.000
_cell.length_c   1.000
_cell.angle_alpha   90.00
_cell.angle_beta   90.00
_cell.angle_gamma   90.00
#
_symmetry.space_group_name_H-M   'P 1'
#
loop_
_entity.id
_entity.type
_entity.pdbx_description
1 polymer ?
#
loop_
_entity_poly.entity_id
_entity_poly.type
_entity_poly.pdbx_seq_one_letter_code
_entity_poly.pdbx_strand_id
1 'polypeptide(L)'
;MGKISCPSKVKLIIGIITNSLSLLPKVEKLLQKKFGPIDFHSPIIDFIYTNYYEKEMGENLKRKFVSFEKLIFPVEIIAIKHYTNKLEKKFSHQSKRNVNLDPGYLNEGKLILASTKDNLQRIYLGKGIYAEVTLYFKNGEFQPFMWTYPDYCSPEYRNIFKQIRNIFRKQIGKA
;
A
#
# COMPACT_ATOMS: atom_id res chain seq x y z
N MET A 1 32.08 14.57 2.09
CA MET A 1 30.68 14.69 2.59
C MET A 1 29.72 14.54 1.42
N GLY A 2 28.62 13.81 1.59
CA GLY A 2 27.60 13.66 0.54
C GLY A 2 26.81 14.95 0.33
N LYS A 3 26.48 15.30 -0.93
CA LYS A 3 25.63 16.44 -1.26
C LYS A 3 24.18 16.07 -1.00
N ILE A 4 23.49 16.84 -0.16
CA ILE A 4 22.06 16.67 0.09
C ILE A 4 21.30 16.96 -1.21
N SER A 5 20.41 16.05 -1.60
CA SER A 5 19.59 16.17 -2.80
C SER A 5 18.13 15.82 -2.50
N CYS A 6 17.23 16.35 -3.34
CA CYS A 6 15.82 15.99 -3.27
C CYS A 6 15.64 14.52 -3.69
N PRO A 7 14.91 13.70 -2.92
CA PRO A 7 14.70 12.31 -3.28
C PRO A 7 13.89 12.19 -4.58
N SER A 8 14.19 11.16 -5.38
CA SER A 8 13.39 10.81 -6.54
C SER A 8 11.95 10.48 -6.16
N LYS A 9 11.01 10.81 -7.04
CA LYS A 9 9.61 10.43 -6.86
C LYS A 9 9.43 8.92 -6.97
N VAL A 10 8.39 8.42 -6.31
CA VAL A 10 8.07 7.00 -6.16
C VAL A 10 6.61 6.73 -6.49
N LYS A 11 6.29 5.47 -6.77
CA LYS A 11 4.96 5.02 -7.16
C LYS A 11 4.11 4.76 -5.92
N LEU A 12 3.02 5.51 -5.75
CA LEU A 12 2.07 5.26 -4.68
C LEU A 12 1.25 4.00 -4.96
N ILE A 13 1.10 3.16 -3.94
CA ILE A 13 0.23 1.98 -3.94
C ILE A 13 -0.63 2.02 -2.68
N ILE A 14 -1.88 1.60 -2.79
CA ILE A 14 -2.76 1.40 -1.63
C ILE A 14 -3.36 0.00 -1.71
N GLY A 15 -3.11 -0.80 -0.67
CA GLY A 15 -3.84 -2.04 -0.41
C GLY A 15 -5.17 -1.73 0.28
N ILE A 16 -6.24 -2.35 -0.19
CA ILE A 16 -7.60 -2.18 0.34
C ILE A 16 -8.05 -3.56 0.80
N ILE A 17 -8.45 -3.68 2.07
CA ILE A 17 -9.13 -4.87 2.59
C ILE A 17 -10.56 -4.49 2.95
N THR A 18 -11.55 -5.28 2.54
CA THR A 18 -12.95 -5.12 2.95
C THR A 18 -13.71 -6.43 2.78
N ASN A 19 -14.74 -6.67 3.58
CA ASN A 19 -15.74 -7.72 3.32
C ASN A 19 -16.92 -7.21 2.45
N SER A 20 -16.95 -5.92 2.11
CA SER A 20 -18.06 -5.29 1.41
C SER A 20 -17.61 -4.74 0.06
N LEU A 21 -17.81 -5.54 -1.00
CA LEU A 21 -17.39 -5.15 -2.37
C LEU A 21 -18.10 -3.89 -2.87
N SER A 22 -19.30 -3.59 -2.38
CA SER A 22 -20.04 -2.37 -2.72
C SER A 22 -19.37 -1.09 -2.19
N LEU A 23 -18.43 -1.19 -1.23
CA LEU A 23 -17.64 -0.05 -0.75
C LEU A 23 -16.47 0.30 -1.67
N LEU A 24 -15.92 -0.66 -2.43
CA LEU A 24 -14.72 -0.44 -3.24
C LEU A 24 -14.85 0.77 -4.18
N PRO A 25 -15.93 0.93 -4.97
CA PRO A 25 -16.04 2.09 -5.87
C PRO A 25 -16.09 3.43 -5.12
N LYS A 26 -16.71 3.46 -3.92
CA LYS A 26 -16.80 4.68 -3.09
C LYS A 26 -15.43 5.04 -2.52
N VAL A 27 -14.68 4.05 -2.04
CA VAL A 27 -13.32 4.23 -1.52
C VAL A 27 -12.39 4.70 -2.64
N GLU A 28 -12.38 4.00 -3.77
CA GLU A 28 -11.53 4.34 -4.93
C GLU A 28 -11.82 5.73 -5.48
N LYS A 29 -13.09 6.17 -5.52
CA LYS A 29 -13.45 7.54 -5.92
C LYS A 29 -12.83 8.60 -4.99
N LEU A 30 -12.82 8.35 -3.68
CA LEU A 30 -12.22 9.28 -2.70
C LEU A 30 -10.69 9.26 -2.73
N LEU A 31 -10.09 8.10 -3.03
CA LEU A 31 -8.65 7.99 -3.26
C LEU A 31 -8.26 8.74 -4.54
N GLN A 32 -8.99 8.55 -5.63
CA GLN A 32 -8.73 9.24 -6.91
C GLN A 32 -8.86 10.75 -6.78
N LYS A 33 -9.90 11.24 -6.08
CA LYS A 33 -10.05 12.67 -5.80
C LYS A 33 -8.85 13.26 -5.05
N LYS A 34 -8.17 12.47 -4.20
CA LYS A 34 -7.05 12.93 -3.39
C LYS A 34 -5.69 12.77 -4.06
N PHE A 35 -5.47 11.66 -4.77
CA PHE A 35 -4.16 11.24 -5.27
C PHE A 35 -4.02 11.32 -6.79
N GLY A 36 -5.10 11.58 -7.52
CA GLY A 36 -5.15 11.58 -8.98
C GLY A 36 -5.68 10.27 -9.55
N PRO A 37 -5.70 10.11 -10.87
CA PRO A 37 -6.23 8.92 -11.52
C PRO A 37 -5.52 7.63 -11.07
N ILE A 38 -6.28 6.54 -10.97
CA ILE A 38 -5.73 5.20 -10.77
C ILE A 38 -5.30 4.65 -12.13
N ASP A 39 -4.05 4.17 -12.23
CA ASP A 39 -3.52 3.56 -13.45
C ASP A 39 -3.29 2.06 -13.37
N PHE A 40 -3.60 1.47 -12.21
CA PHE A 40 -3.60 0.04 -12.04
C PHE A 40 -4.66 -0.38 -11.05
N HIS A 41 -5.42 -1.40 -11.42
CA HIS A 41 -6.31 -2.13 -10.52
C HIS A 41 -5.88 -3.60 -10.53
N SER A 42 -5.62 -4.18 -9.37
CA SER A 42 -5.48 -5.63 -9.28
C SER A 42 -6.84 -6.33 -9.44
N PRO A 43 -6.84 -7.64 -9.74
CA PRO A 43 -7.97 -8.49 -9.41
C PRO A 43 -8.38 -8.36 -7.94
N ILE A 44 -9.62 -8.72 -7.62
CA ILE A 44 -10.08 -8.89 -6.25
C ILE A 44 -9.62 -10.27 -5.79
N ILE A 45 -8.94 -10.33 -4.65
CA ILE A 45 -8.32 -11.55 -4.11
C ILE A 45 -8.96 -11.89 -2.77
N ASP A 46 -9.13 -13.17 -2.49
CA ASP A 46 -9.59 -13.64 -1.19
C ASP A 46 -8.50 -13.44 -0.13
N PHE A 47 -8.85 -12.74 0.94
CA PHE A 47 -7.91 -12.46 2.03
C PHE A 47 -8.05 -13.51 3.12
N ILE A 48 -7.31 -14.61 2.98
CA ILE A 48 -7.37 -15.79 3.86
C ILE A 48 -6.15 -15.93 4.79
N TYR A 49 -5.29 -14.91 4.84
CA TYR A 49 -3.97 -15.01 5.47
C TYR A 49 -3.96 -14.78 6.98
N THR A 50 -5.05 -14.23 7.55
CA THR A 50 -5.17 -14.02 8.99
C THR A 50 -6.61 -13.76 9.41
N ASN A 51 -6.98 -14.26 10.59
CA ASN A 51 -8.26 -14.00 11.25
C ASN A 51 -8.26 -12.69 12.06
N TYR A 52 -7.15 -11.93 12.02
CA TYR A 52 -6.95 -10.70 12.82
C TYR A 52 -8.09 -9.68 12.68
N TYR A 53 -8.70 -9.61 11.50
CA TYR A 53 -9.73 -8.63 11.18
C TYR A 53 -11.17 -9.15 11.42
N GLU A 54 -11.39 -10.44 11.66
CA GLU A 54 -12.74 -11.04 11.69
C GLU A 54 -13.66 -10.41 12.72
N LYS A 55 -13.15 -10.12 13.92
CA LYS A 55 -13.95 -9.50 15.00
C LYS A 55 -14.46 -8.10 14.64
N GLU A 56 -13.71 -7.37 13.83
CA GLU A 56 -13.96 -5.97 13.52
C GLU A 56 -14.63 -5.80 12.16
N MET A 57 -14.16 -6.53 11.15
CA MET A 57 -14.58 -6.42 9.75
C MET A 57 -15.42 -7.60 9.27
N GLY A 58 -15.65 -8.64 10.08
CA GLY A 58 -16.33 -9.86 9.66
C GLY A 58 -15.48 -10.80 8.81
N GLU A 59 -16.10 -11.87 8.33
CA GLU A 59 -15.47 -12.92 7.51
C GLU A 59 -15.44 -12.57 6.01
N ASN A 60 -14.85 -13.43 5.19
CA ASN A 60 -14.82 -13.34 3.72
C ASN A 60 -14.19 -12.04 3.20
N LEU A 61 -13.14 -11.60 3.88
CA LEU A 61 -12.37 -10.41 3.52
C LEU A 61 -11.78 -10.56 2.12
N LYS A 62 -11.79 -9.45 1.39
CA LYS A 62 -11.25 -9.33 0.05
C LYS A 62 -10.13 -8.31 0.06
N ARG A 63 -9.05 -8.57 -0.68
CA ARG A 63 -7.95 -7.65 -0.94
C ARG A 63 -8.06 -7.11 -2.37
N LYS A 64 -7.79 -5.81 -2.54
CA LYS A 64 -7.52 -5.18 -3.83
C LYS A 64 -6.35 -4.21 -3.69
N PHE A 65 -5.51 -4.11 -4.71
CA PHE A 65 -4.44 -3.12 -4.81
C PHE A 65 -4.74 -2.13 -5.93
N VAL A 66 -4.44 -0.85 -5.66
CA VAL A 66 -4.50 0.21 -6.66
C VAL A 66 -3.20 1.03 -6.66
N SER A 67 -2.79 1.52 -7.84
CA SER A 67 -1.72 2.51 -7.97
C SER A 67 -2.18 3.74 -8.74
N PHE A 68 -1.44 4.84 -8.61
CA PHE A 68 -1.85 6.14 -9.11
C PHE A 68 -0.90 6.67 -10.18
N GLU A 69 -1.42 7.38 -11.17
CA GLU A 69 -0.62 8.02 -12.22
C GLU A 69 0.38 9.00 -11.62
N LYS A 70 -0.08 9.82 -10.67
CA LYS A 70 0.75 10.82 -10.00
C LYS A 70 1.79 10.16 -9.10
N LEU A 71 3.07 10.39 -9.39
CA LEU A 71 4.16 10.02 -8.51
C LEU A 71 4.27 10.98 -7.31
N ILE A 72 4.66 10.44 -6.17
CA ILE A 72 4.81 11.18 -4.90
C ILE A 72 6.29 11.28 -4.50
N PHE A 73 6.65 12.25 -3.68
CA PHE A 73 7.88 12.18 -2.90
C PHE A 73 7.70 11.20 -1.74
N PRO A 74 8.73 10.41 -1.36
CA PRO A 74 8.63 9.43 -0.28
C PRO A 74 8.08 9.99 1.04
N VAL A 75 8.45 11.22 1.40
CA VAL A 75 8.00 11.90 2.63
C VAL A 75 6.48 12.11 2.68
N GLU A 76 5.80 12.17 1.54
CA GLU A 76 4.35 12.35 1.48
C GLU A 76 3.61 11.15 2.08
N ILE A 77 4.25 9.99 2.22
CA ILE A 77 3.63 8.77 2.79
C ILE A 77 3.07 9.00 4.20
N ILE A 78 3.67 9.90 4.98
CA ILE A 78 3.22 10.26 6.33
C ILE A 78 1.82 10.90 6.24
N ALA A 79 1.66 11.91 5.39
CA ALA A 79 0.38 12.60 5.22
C ALA A 79 -0.67 11.69 4.57
N ILE A 80 -0.24 10.81 3.67
CA ILE A 80 -1.08 9.81 3.03
C ILE A 80 -1.62 8.82 4.07
N LYS A 81 -0.78 8.28 4.97
CA LYS A 81 -1.24 7.37 6.05
C LYS A 81 -2.23 8.04 6.99
N HIS A 82 -1.99 9.31 7.34
CA HIS A 82 -2.96 10.09 8.11
C HIS A 82 -4.30 10.25 7.37
N TYR A 83 -4.27 10.49 6.07
CA TYR A 83 -5.48 10.58 5.25
C TYR A 83 -6.22 9.24 5.16
N THR A 84 -5.52 8.14 4.89
CA THR A 84 -6.15 6.82 4.79
C THR A 84 -6.76 6.38 6.11
N ASN A 85 -6.10 6.63 7.26
CA ASN A 85 -6.67 6.36 8.58
C ASN A 85 -7.97 7.16 8.83
N LYS A 86 -8.01 8.44 8.43
CA LYS A 86 -9.25 9.25 8.50
C LYS A 86 -10.35 8.68 7.60
N LEU A 87 -9.98 8.17 6.43
CA LEU A 87 -10.90 7.57 5.49
C LEU A 87 -11.48 6.25 6.03
N GLU A 88 -10.65 5.38 6.61
CA GLU A 88 -11.11 4.17 7.32
C GLU A 88 -12.13 4.52 8.41
N LYS A 89 -11.84 5.53 9.23
CA LYS A 89 -12.75 6.02 10.28
C LYS A 89 -14.08 6.50 9.70
N LYS A 90 -14.06 7.19 8.55
CA LYS A 90 -15.28 7.66 7.87
C LYS A 90 -16.20 6.53 7.42
N PHE A 91 -15.64 5.39 7.04
CA PHE A 91 -16.40 4.20 6.63
C PHE A 91 -16.71 3.24 7.77
N SER A 92 -16.27 3.55 8.99
CA SER A 92 -16.55 2.72 10.17
C SER A 92 -17.98 2.93 10.64
N HIS A 93 -18.63 1.86 11.11
CA HIS A 93 -19.98 1.90 11.68
C HIS A 93 -19.96 1.30 13.08
N GLN A 94 -20.56 1.96 14.07
CA GLN A 94 -20.54 1.50 15.48
C GLN A 94 -19.15 1.10 15.98
N SER A 95 -18.13 1.90 15.66
CA SER A 95 -16.72 1.67 16.01
C SER A 95 -16.08 0.42 15.39
N LYS A 96 -16.73 -0.24 14.43
CA LYS A 96 -16.17 -1.32 13.62
C LYS A 96 -15.73 -0.80 12.26
N ARG A 97 -14.48 -1.05 11.89
CA ARG A 97 -13.96 -0.73 10.56
C ARG A 97 -14.62 -1.63 9.50
N ASN A 98 -14.99 -1.04 8.37
CA ASN A 98 -15.49 -1.79 7.20
C ASN A 98 -14.43 -1.90 6.08
N VAL A 99 -13.39 -1.09 6.17
CA VAL A 99 -12.28 -1.04 5.21
C VAL A 99 -10.97 -0.80 5.97
N ASN A 100 -9.91 -1.47 5.55
CA ASN A 100 -8.53 -1.20 5.96
C ASN A 100 -7.75 -0.74 4.73
N LEU A 101 -6.99 0.34 4.87
CA LEU A 101 -6.22 0.99 3.82
C LEU A 101 -4.74 1.03 4.20
N ASP A 102 -3.96 0.28 3.44
CA ASP A 102 -2.52 0.13 3.64
C ASP A 102 -1.76 0.91 2.55
N PRO A 103 -1.45 2.20 2.79
CA PRO A 103 -0.64 2.95 1.86
C PRO A 103 0.82 2.52 1.95
N GLY A 104 1.41 2.41 0.78
CA GLY A 104 2.83 2.18 0.57
C GLY A 104 3.31 2.87 -0.68
N TYR A 105 4.58 2.69 -0.98
CA TYR A 105 5.11 3.07 -2.28
C TYR A 105 6.16 2.07 -2.73
N LEU A 106 6.33 1.97 -4.05
CA LEU A 106 7.49 1.29 -4.62
C LEU A 106 8.40 2.25 -5.37
N ASN A 107 9.67 1.91 -5.37
CA ASN A 107 10.65 2.41 -6.33
C ASN A 107 11.21 1.21 -7.12
N GLU A 108 12.30 1.40 -7.86
CA GLU A 108 12.86 0.32 -8.69
C GLU A 108 13.40 -0.86 -7.87
N GLY A 109 13.78 -0.65 -6.61
CA GLY A 109 14.46 -1.63 -5.78
C GLY A 109 13.64 -2.19 -4.62
N LYS A 110 12.53 -1.55 -4.23
CA LYS A 110 11.78 -1.96 -3.04
C LYS A 110 10.33 -1.50 -3.01
N LEU A 111 9.53 -2.22 -2.25
CA LEU A 111 8.21 -1.85 -1.76
C LEU A 111 8.31 -1.46 -0.28
N ILE A 112 7.72 -0.34 0.09
CA ILE A 112 7.66 0.18 1.46
C ILE A 112 6.20 0.33 1.87
N LEU A 113 5.86 -0.06 3.10
CA LEU A 113 4.55 0.17 3.72
C LEU A 113 4.66 1.13 4.90
N ALA A 114 3.62 1.94 5.10
CA ALA A 114 3.50 2.83 6.24
C ALA A 114 2.55 2.28 7.31
N SER A 115 2.97 2.41 8.57
CA SER A 115 2.25 1.90 9.74
C SER A 115 2.20 2.94 10.86
N THR A 116 1.18 2.87 11.70
CA THR A 116 1.14 3.60 12.98
C THR A 116 1.72 2.79 14.14
N LYS A 117 1.98 1.49 13.92
CA LYS A 117 2.53 0.58 14.92
C LYS A 117 4.01 0.45 14.70
N ASP A 118 4.79 0.56 15.77
CA ASP A 118 6.21 0.26 15.73
C ASP A 118 6.47 -1.26 15.72
N ASN A 119 7.64 -1.67 15.25
CA ASN A 119 8.16 -3.04 15.30
C ASN A 119 9.68 -3.01 15.06
N LEU A 120 10.40 -4.11 15.35
CA LEU A 120 11.87 -4.18 15.31
C LEU A 120 12.50 -3.66 13.99
N GLN A 121 11.83 -3.86 12.86
CA GLN A 121 12.30 -3.49 11.52
C GLN A 121 11.84 -2.10 11.06
N ARG A 122 10.95 -1.45 11.82
CA ARG A 122 10.27 -0.22 11.40
C ARG A 122 11.08 1.00 11.80
N ILE A 123 11.17 1.94 10.87
CA ILE A 123 11.87 3.20 11.07
C ILE A 123 10.84 4.30 11.26
N TYR A 124 10.99 5.08 12.33
CA TYR A 124 10.15 6.23 12.56
C TYR A 124 10.39 7.32 11.49
N LEU A 125 9.32 7.77 10.84
CA LEU A 125 9.37 8.81 9.81
C LEU A 125 8.91 10.18 10.32
N GLY A 126 8.20 10.23 11.46
CA GLY A 126 7.60 11.45 11.99
C GLY A 126 6.07 11.36 12.12
N LYS A 127 5.50 12.20 12.99
CA LYS A 127 4.05 12.34 13.21
C LYS A 127 3.35 11.01 13.53
N GLY A 128 4.00 10.16 14.33
CA GLY A 128 3.49 8.83 14.71
C GLY A 128 3.45 7.80 13.58
N ILE A 129 4.11 8.06 12.44
CA ILE A 129 4.17 7.13 11.32
C ILE A 129 5.55 6.49 11.24
N TYR A 130 5.54 5.18 11.03
CA TYR A 130 6.69 4.34 10.78
C TYR A 130 6.64 3.75 9.37
N ALA A 131 7.78 3.34 8.85
CA ALA A 131 7.84 2.59 7.60
C ALA A 131 8.78 1.40 7.69
N GLU A 132 8.49 0.38 6.89
CA GLU A 132 9.35 -0.79 6.71
C GLU A 132 9.53 -1.08 5.24
N VAL A 133 10.68 -1.67 4.90
CA VAL A 133 10.85 -2.31 3.60
C VAL A 133 10.16 -3.68 3.66
N THR A 134 9.10 -3.83 2.87
CA THR A 134 8.26 -5.02 2.86
C THR A 134 8.71 -6.04 1.82
N LEU A 135 9.16 -5.58 0.66
CA LEU A 135 9.74 -6.42 -0.39
C LEU A 135 10.94 -5.69 -1.02
N TYR A 136 11.92 -6.43 -1.49
CA TYR A 136 13.02 -5.89 -2.31
C TYR A 136 13.01 -6.53 -3.70
N PHE A 137 13.51 -5.83 -4.72
CA PHE A 137 13.54 -6.33 -6.09
C PHE A 137 14.94 -6.85 -6.42
N LYS A 138 15.05 -8.14 -6.76
CA LYS A 138 16.30 -8.79 -7.13
C LYS A 138 16.02 -9.90 -8.14
N ASN A 139 16.92 -10.07 -9.12
CA ASN A 139 16.84 -11.12 -10.13
C ASN A 139 15.48 -11.17 -10.87
N GLY A 140 14.92 -10.00 -11.20
CA GLY A 140 13.69 -9.90 -11.98
C GLY A 140 12.39 -10.10 -11.20
N GLU A 141 12.45 -10.24 -9.87
CA GLU A 141 11.27 -10.44 -9.02
C GLU A 141 11.36 -9.67 -7.69
N PHE A 142 10.19 -9.42 -7.10
CA PHE A 142 10.13 -9.04 -5.69
C PHE A 142 10.42 -10.25 -4.81
N GLN A 143 11.19 -10.03 -3.76
CA GLN A 143 11.63 -11.02 -2.78
C GLN A 143 11.24 -10.56 -1.38
N PRO A 144 10.74 -11.47 -0.53
CA PRO A 144 10.40 -11.17 0.85
C PRO A 144 11.62 -11.12 1.76
N PHE A 145 11.47 -10.43 2.89
CA PHE A 145 12.32 -10.54 4.06
C PHE A 145 11.71 -11.52 5.07
N MET A 146 12.47 -11.87 6.10
CA MET A 146 11.99 -12.72 7.20
C MET A 146 10.79 -12.15 7.98
N TRP A 147 10.55 -10.84 7.90
CA TRP A 147 9.44 -10.14 8.57
C TRP A 147 8.31 -9.76 7.62
N THR A 148 8.41 -10.09 6.33
CA THR A 148 7.36 -9.78 5.35
C THR A 148 6.07 -10.54 5.71
N TYR A 149 4.93 -9.85 5.64
CA TYR A 149 3.64 -10.48 5.91
C TYR A 149 3.38 -11.65 4.95
N PRO A 150 2.74 -12.74 5.41
CA PRO A 150 2.49 -13.93 4.59
C PRO A 150 1.77 -13.65 3.26
N ASP A 151 0.82 -12.72 3.25
CA ASP A 151 0.10 -12.30 2.04
C ASP A 151 1.05 -11.67 1.01
N TYR A 152 1.97 -10.81 1.43
CA TYR A 152 2.98 -10.20 0.56
C TYR A 152 4.06 -11.17 0.06
N CYS A 153 4.25 -12.32 0.73
CA CYS A 153 5.14 -13.39 0.26
C CYS A 153 4.55 -14.16 -0.93
N SER A 154 3.22 -14.12 -1.10
CA SER A 154 2.53 -14.90 -2.13
C SER A 154 3.00 -14.55 -3.55
N PRO A 155 3.11 -15.53 -4.46
CA PRO A 155 3.43 -15.26 -5.86
C PRO A 155 2.44 -14.29 -6.52
N GLU A 156 1.16 -14.36 -6.14
CA GLU A 156 0.10 -13.50 -6.64
C GLU A 156 0.37 -12.01 -6.33
N TYR A 157 0.68 -11.68 -5.07
CA TYR A 157 0.96 -10.30 -4.67
C TYR A 157 2.27 -9.80 -5.29
N ARG A 158 3.32 -10.64 -5.28
CA ARG A 158 4.60 -10.29 -5.89
C ARG A 158 4.47 -10.01 -7.39
N ASN A 159 3.62 -10.76 -8.10
CA ASN A 159 3.32 -10.52 -9.51
C ASN A 159 2.56 -9.18 -9.73
N ILE A 160 1.59 -8.87 -8.87
CA ILE A 160 0.90 -7.57 -8.89
C ILE A 160 1.89 -6.42 -8.72
N PHE A 161 2.77 -6.49 -7.73
CA PHE A 161 3.76 -5.42 -7.51
C PHE A 161 4.76 -5.34 -8.66
N LYS A 162 5.12 -6.46 -9.31
CA LYS A 162 5.96 -6.46 -10.52
C LYS A 162 5.28 -5.72 -11.68
N GLN A 163 3.98 -5.89 -11.87
CA GLN A 163 3.22 -5.14 -12.89
C GLN A 163 3.20 -3.63 -12.58
N ILE A 164 2.90 -3.26 -11.33
CA ILE A 164 2.92 -1.84 -10.90
C ILE A 164 4.33 -1.24 -11.07
N ARG A 165 5.39 -2.00 -10.76
CA ARG A 165 6.79 -1.59 -10.99
C ARG A 165 7.08 -1.35 -12.47
N ASN A 166 6.56 -2.18 -13.37
CA ASN A 166 6.74 -1.98 -14.81
C ASN A 166 6.05 -0.69 -15.29
N ILE A 167 4.86 -0.38 -14.77
CA ILE A 167 4.18 0.90 -15.00
C ILE A 167 5.07 2.05 -14.51
N PHE A 168 5.55 1.98 -13.28
CA PHE A 168 6.44 2.99 -12.70
C PHE A 168 7.71 3.21 -13.54
N ARG A 169 8.35 2.14 -14.01
CA ARG A 169 9.54 2.22 -14.88
C ARG A 169 9.27 2.96 -16.18
N LYS A 170 8.12 2.72 -16.81
CA LYS A 170 7.70 3.46 -18.01
C LYS A 170 7.50 4.96 -17.70
N GLN A 171 6.88 5.28 -16.56
CA GLN A 171 6.65 6.68 -16.13
C GLN A 171 7.94 7.47 -15.88
N ILE A 172 9.03 6.79 -15.50
CA ILE A 172 10.35 7.41 -15.28
C ILE A 172 11.31 7.24 -16.47
N GLY A 173 10.81 6.81 -17.63
CA GLY A 173 11.60 6.71 -18.87
C GLY A 173 12.60 5.55 -18.93
N LYS A 174 12.37 4.48 -18.16
CA LYS A 174 13.27 3.32 -18.04
C LYS A 174 12.66 2.03 -18.56
N ALA A 175 12.04 2.05 -19.75
CA ALA A 175 11.44 0.86 -20.37
C ALA A 175 12.43 -0.32 -20.42
#